data_AF-A0A5K1B0J0-F1
#
_entry.id   AF-A0A5K1B0J0-F1
#
_cell.length_a   1.000
_cell.length_b   1.000
_cell.length_c   1.000
_cell.angle_alpha   90.00
_cell.angle_beta   90.00
_cell.angle_gamma   90.00
#
_symmetry.space_group_name_H-M   'P 1'
#
loop_
_entity.id
_entity.type
_entity.pdbx_description
1 polymer ?
#
loop_
_entity_poly.entity_id
_entity_poly.type
_entity_poly.pdbx_seq_one_letter_code
_entity_poly.pdbx_strand_id
1 'polypeptide(L)'
;VAERALFLWNNDHIVNLIKQNRKVILPIILPSLEKNATGHWNQAVQSLTLNVRKIFMDLDPDLFDECLIKFQEDEAKEKEVQDKREATWKRLEEVAASKVVSNEAVLVPRFLPFQTASISQRPSAGG
;
A
#
# COMPACT_ATOMS: atom_id res chain seq x y z
N VAL A 1 -15.27 8.29 -12.19
CA VAL A 1 -15.22 6.82 -12.00
C VAL A 1 -15.68 6.44 -10.59
N ALA A 2 -15.09 6.99 -9.52
CA ALA A 2 -15.44 6.66 -8.12
C ALA A 2 -16.95 6.75 -7.81
N GLU A 3 -17.61 7.85 -8.19
CA GLU A 3 -19.07 8.02 -8.01
C GLU A 3 -19.88 6.88 -8.66
N ARG A 4 -19.55 6.51 -9.90
CA ARG A 4 -20.24 5.45 -10.64
C ARG A 4 -20.01 4.08 -10.01
N ALA A 5 -18.82 3.82 -9.46
CA ALA A 5 -18.55 2.61 -8.70
C ALA A 5 -19.34 2.59 -7.39
N LEU A 6 -19.45 3.72 -6.69
CA LEU A 6 -20.22 3.85 -5.46
C LEU A 6 -21.74 3.70 -5.67
N PHE A 7 -22.25 3.93 -6.88
CA PHE A 7 -23.65 3.64 -7.19
C PHE A 7 -24.01 2.15 -7.25
N LEU A 8 -23.04 1.23 -7.29
CA LEU A 8 -23.33 -0.21 -7.17
C LEU A 8 -24.02 -0.54 -5.83
N TRP A 9 -23.82 0.30 -4.80
CA TRP A 9 -24.42 0.17 -3.48
C TRP A 9 -25.89 0.60 -3.43
N ASN A 10 -26.43 1.17 -4.51
CA ASN A 10 -27.86 1.46 -4.63
C ASN A 10 -28.64 0.25 -5.19
N ASN A 11 -27.95 -0.82 -5.58
CA ASN A 11 -28.59 -2.02 -6.08
C ASN A 11 -28.74 -3.05 -4.94
N ASP A 12 -29.98 -3.28 -4.52
CA ASP A 12 -30.29 -4.18 -3.39
C ASP A 12 -29.76 -5.60 -3.59
N HIS A 13 -29.78 -6.12 -4.82
CA HIS A 13 -29.25 -7.45 -5.09
C HIS A 13 -27.74 -7.52 -4.85
N ILE A 14 -26.99 -6.53 -5.34
CA ILE A 14 -25.55 -6.42 -5.11
C ILE A 14 -25.27 -6.26 -3.62
N VAL A 15 -25.98 -5.35 -2.94
CA VAL A 15 -25.82 -5.11 -1.51
C VAL A 15 -26.09 -6.37 -0.70
N ASN A 16 -27.12 -7.15 -1.05
CA ASN A 16 -27.44 -8.39 -0.35
C ASN A 16 -26.34 -9.45 -0.49
N LEU A 17 -25.77 -9.61 -1.70
CA LEU A 17 -24.61 -10.49 -1.89
C LEU A 17 -23.41 -10.03 -1.07
N ILE A 18 -23.16 -8.71 -1.01
CA ILE A 18 -22.08 -8.15 -0.20
C ILE A 18 -22.31 -8.43 1.28
N LYS A 19 -23.53 -8.22 1.79
CA LYS A 19 -23.90 -8.49 3.18
C LYS A 19 -23.66 -9.95 3.60
N GLN A 20 -23.99 -10.89 2.71
CA GLN A 20 -23.76 -12.33 2.94
C GLN A 20 -22.27 -12.68 3.01
N ASN A 21 -21.42 -11.95 2.27
CA ASN A 21 -19.99 -12.19 2.16
C ASN A 21 -19.14 -11.15 2.92
N ARG A 22 -19.74 -10.42 3.86
CA ARG A 22 -19.14 -9.27 4.54
C ARG A 22 -17.80 -9.56 5.20
N LYS A 23 -17.60 -10.76 5.76
CA LYS A 23 -16.36 -11.19 6.42
C LYS A 23 -15.14 -11.18 5.50
N VAL A 24 -15.36 -11.32 4.19
CA VAL A 24 -14.29 -11.29 3.18
C VAL A 24 -14.23 -9.91 2.52
N ILE A 25 -15.39 -9.33 2.20
CA ILE A 25 -15.45 -8.08 1.43
C ILE A 25 -15.06 -6.87 2.27
N LEU A 26 -15.55 -6.76 3.51
CA LEU A 26 -15.34 -5.58 4.36
C LEU A 26 -13.84 -5.30 4.60
N PRO A 27 -13.00 -6.28 5.00
CA PRO A 27 -11.57 -6.03 5.18
C PRO A 27 -10.85 -5.52 3.92
N ILE A 28 -11.33 -5.90 2.73
CA ILE A 28 -10.71 -5.51 1.44
C ILE A 28 -11.07 -4.06 1.08
N ILE A 29 -12.34 -3.69 1.26
CA ILE A 29 -12.82 -2.39 0.79
C ILE A 29 -12.65 -1.28 1.83
N LEU A 30 -12.64 -1.60 3.13
CA LEU A 30 -12.64 -0.62 4.20
C LEU A 30 -11.49 0.39 4.07
N PRO A 31 -10.22 -0.03 3.82
CA PRO A 31 -9.12 0.93 3.68
C PRO A 31 -9.38 1.98 2.60
N SER A 32 -10.00 1.58 1.49
CA SER A 32 -10.34 2.50 0.41
C SER A 32 -11.48 3.45 0.79
N LEU A 33 -12.44 2.97 1.58
CA LEU A 33 -13.52 3.82 2.10
C LEU A 33 -13.00 4.84 3.12
N GLU A 34 -12.12 4.46 4.03
CA GLU A 34 -11.53 5.38 5.02
C GLU A 34 -10.70 6.49 4.35
N LYS A 35 -9.83 6.13 3.39
CA LYS A 35 -9.05 7.11 2.61
C LYS A 35 -9.96 8.06 1.82
N ASN A 36 -11.03 7.54 1.22
CA ASN A 36 -11.98 8.38 0.49
C ASN A 36 -12.80 9.30 1.41
N ALA A 37 -13.18 8.84 2.60
CA ALA A 37 -13.97 9.62 3.55
C ALA A 37 -13.20 10.82 4.09
N THR A 38 -11.87 10.71 4.22
CA THR A 38 -11.00 11.73 4.84
C THR A 38 -10.24 12.59 3.84
N GLY A 39 -9.99 12.09 2.62
CA GLY A 39 -9.04 12.73 1.68
C GLY A 39 -9.55 12.90 0.25
N HIS A 40 -10.79 12.54 -0.08
CA HIS A 40 -11.26 12.68 -1.46
C HIS A 40 -11.65 14.13 -1.77
N TRP A 41 -11.14 14.72 -2.86
CA TRP A 41 -11.38 16.14 -3.20
C TRP A 41 -12.85 16.48 -3.56
N ASN A 42 -13.63 15.49 -4.02
CA ASN A 42 -15.03 15.67 -4.39
C ASN A 42 -15.98 15.30 -3.24
N GLN A 43 -16.80 16.27 -2.80
CA GLN A 43 -17.73 16.13 -1.68
C GLN A 43 -18.83 15.09 -1.91
N ALA A 44 -19.33 14.93 -3.15
CA ALA A 44 -20.36 13.94 -3.44
C ALA A 44 -19.83 12.51 -3.26
N VAL A 45 -18.57 12.27 -3.66
CA VAL A 45 -17.90 10.99 -3.46
C VAL A 45 -17.66 10.73 -1.97
N GLN A 46 -17.26 11.75 -1.19
CA GLN A 46 -17.15 11.63 0.27
C GLN A 46 -18.50 11.22 0.89
N SER A 47 -19.60 11.90 0.53
CA SER A 47 -20.93 11.60 1.05
C SER A 47 -21.40 10.19 0.69
N LEU A 48 -21.23 9.77 -0.57
CA LEU A 48 -21.55 8.40 -1.00
C LEU A 48 -20.70 7.36 -0.24
N THR A 49 -19.42 7.66 -0.01
CA THR A 49 -18.51 6.80 0.76
C THR A 49 -19.00 6.65 2.20
N LEU A 50 -19.41 7.73 2.86
CA LEU A 50 -19.96 7.68 4.22
C LEU A 50 -21.24 6.86 4.31
N ASN A 51 -22.10 6.93 3.29
CA ASN A 51 -23.30 6.08 3.22
C ASN A 51 -22.93 4.60 3.16
N VAL A 52 -21.98 4.22 2.30
CA VAL A 52 -21.50 2.83 2.19
C VAL A 52 -20.86 2.37 3.50
N ARG A 53 -20.03 3.21 4.11
CA ARG A 53 -19.41 2.94 5.40
C ARG A 53 -20.46 2.65 6.47
N LYS A 54 -21.52 3.46 6.53
CA LYS A 54 -22.63 3.28 7.46
C LYS A 54 -23.34 1.93 7.25
N ILE A 55 -23.55 1.47 6.02
CA ILE A 55 -24.16 0.15 5.74
C ILE A 55 -23.38 -0.97 6.45
N PHE A 56 -22.06 -0.91 6.47
CA PHE A 56 -21.25 -1.94 7.15
C PHE A 56 -21.25 -1.80 8.66
N MET A 57 -21.16 -0.57 9.17
CA MET A 57 -21.28 -0.31 10.61
C MET A 57 -22.62 -0.83 11.16
N ASP A 58 -23.72 -0.56 10.45
CA ASP A 58 -25.06 -1.01 10.87
C ASP A 58 -25.25 -2.53 10.71
N LEU A 59 -24.49 -3.17 9.81
CA LEU A 59 -24.60 -4.60 9.51
C LEU A 59 -23.86 -5.48 10.53
N ASP A 60 -22.64 -5.09 10.88
CA ASP A 60 -21.77 -5.86 11.77
C ASP A 60 -20.74 -4.93 12.44
N PRO A 61 -21.12 -4.25 13.55
CA PRO A 61 -20.27 -3.28 14.21
C PRO A 61 -18.95 -3.88 14.69
N ASP A 62 -18.98 -5.09 15.24
CA ASP A 62 -17.80 -5.76 15.79
C ASP A 62 -16.76 -6.04 14.70
N LEU A 63 -17.21 -6.59 13.56
CA LEU A 63 -16.33 -6.83 12.41
C LEU A 63 -15.80 -5.50 11.83
N PHE A 64 -16.64 -4.46 11.81
CA PHE A 64 -16.23 -3.15 11.33
C PHE A 64 -15.12 -2.56 12.19
N ASP A 65 -15.28 -2.60 13.51
CA ASP A 65 -14.31 -2.10 14.47
C ASP A 65 -12.99 -2.89 14.41
N GLU A 66 -13.06 -4.22 14.29
CA GLU A 66 -11.87 -5.06 14.07
C GLU A 66 -11.10 -4.64 12.81
N CYS A 67 -11.81 -4.44 11.70
CA CYS A 67 -11.20 -4.00 10.44
C CYS A 67 -10.63 -2.59 10.56
N LEU A 68 -11.29 -1.69 11.30
CA LEU A 68 -10.85 -0.32 11.49
C LEU A 68 -9.55 -0.24 12.32
N ILE A 69 -9.45 -1.04 13.39
CA ILE A 69 -8.23 -1.16 14.19
C ILE A 69 -7.06 -1.62 13.30
N LYS A 70 -7.28 -2.69 12.53
CA LYS A 70 -6.26 -3.21 11.62
C LYS A 70 -5.82 -2.17 10.58
N PHE A 71 -6.77 -1.42 10.01
CA PHE A 71 -6.45 -0.34 9.08
C PHE A 71 -5.56 0.73 9.73
N GLN A 72 -5.87 1.15 10.96
CA GLN A 72 -5.06 2.15 11.68
C GLN A 72 -3.64 1.65 11.97
N GLU A 73 -3.49 0.37 12.36
CA GLU A 73 -2.18 -0.24 12.54
C GLU A 73 -1.38 -0.27 11.23
N ASP A 74 -2.02 -0.60 10.12
CA ASP A 74 -1.36 -0.67 8.81
C ASP A 74 -0.96 0.73 8.31
N GLU A 75 -1.79 1.76 8.49
CA GLU A 75 -1.43 3.16 8.21
C GLU A 75 -0.24 3.64 9.04
N ALA A 76 -0.19 3.27 10.33
CA ALA A 76 0.93 3.62 11.21
C ALA A 76 2.24 2.96 10.73
N LYS A 77 2.19 1.68 10.33
CA LYS A 77 3.34 0.96 9.78
C LYS A 77 3.78 1.56 8.43
N GLU A 78 2.84 1.88 7.54
CA GLU A 78 3.14 2.50 6.25
C GLU A 78 3.82 3.86 6.43
N LYS A 79 3.33 4.67 7.38
CA LYS A 79 3.95 5.94 7.74
C LYS A 79 5.37 5.75 8.27
N GLU A 80 5.61 4.80 9.17
CA GLU A 80 6.95 4.53 9.69
C GLU A 80 7.93 4.13 8.58
N VAL A 81 7.49 3.31 7.63
CA VAL A 81 8.28 2.93 6.46
C VAL A 81 8.59 4.14 5.59
N GLN A 82 7.61 5.03 5.40
CA GLN A 82 7.79 6.25 4.62
C GLN A 82 8.78 7.22 5.30
N ASP A 83 8.65 7.44 6.61
CA ASP A 83 9.55 8.29 7.39
C ASP A 83 11.00 7.78 7.31
N LYS A 84 11.19 6.45 7.39
CA LYS A 84 12.50 5.80 7.21
C LYS A 84 13.08 6.03 5.80
N ARG A 85 12.24 5.97 4.76
CA ARG A 85 12.65 6.24 3.38
C ARG A 85 13.06 7.70 3.21
N GLU A 86 12.28 8.62 3.75
CA GLU A 86 12.57 10.06 3.70
C GLU A 86 13.86 10.41 4.43
N ALA A 87 14.09 9.85 5.61
CA ALA A 87 15.35 10.03 6.35
C ALA A 87 16.56 9.50 5.57
N THR A 88 16.39 8.36 4.88
CA THR A 88 17.44 7.77 4.04
C THR A 88 17.74 8.68 2.84
N TRP A 89 16.70 9.20 2.17
CA TRP A 89 16.87 10.12 1.04
C TRP A 89 17.55 11.43 1.46
N LYS A 90 17.13 12.02 2.58
CA LYS A 90 17.73 13.24 3.11
C LYS A 90 19.22 13.07 3.42
N ARG A 91 19.61 11.94 4.01
CA ARG A 91 21.03 11.63 4.26
C ARG A 91 21.84 11.52 2.95
N LEU A 92 21.25 10.95 1.90
CA LEU A 92 21.91 10.86 0.59
C LEU A 92 22.11 12.24 -0.05
N GLU A 93 21.10 13.12 0.06
CA GLU A 93 21.17 14.50 -0.40
C GLU A 93 22.27 15.29 0.34
N GLU A 94 22.36 15.15 1.66
CA GLU A 94 23.39 15.80 2.49
C GLU A 94 24.81 15.34 2.11
N VAL A 95 25.00 14.04 1.86
CA VAL A 95 26.29 13.48 1.42
C VAL A 95 26.65 13.99 0.02
N ALA A 96 25.69 14.05 -0.90
CA ALA A 96 25.90 14.59 -2.24
C ALA A 96 26.27 16.08 -2.20
N ALA A 97 25.53 16.89 -1.44
CA ALA A 97 25.80 18.32 -1.28
C ALA A 97 27.18 18.58 -0.66
N SER A 98 27.56 17.81 0.36
CA SER A 98 28.87 17.95 1.02
C SER A 98 30.05 17.61 0.10
N LYS A 99 29.89 16.61 -0.79
CA LYS A 99 30.97 16.19 -1.71
C LYS A 99 31.08 17.07 -2.96
N VAL A 100 30.01 17.73 -3.40
CA VAL A 100 30.08 18.78 -4.43
C VAL A 100 30.94 19.96 -3.97
N VAL A 101 30.96 20.23 -2.66
CA VAL A 101 31.86 21.24 -2.07
C VAL A 101 33.33 20.76 -2.02
N SER A 102 33.58 19.45 -2.08
CA SER A 102 34.93 18.85 -1.93
C SER A 102 35.56 18.31 -3.22
N ASN A 103 34.92 18.40 -4.39
CA ASN A 103 35.43 17.90 -5.69
C ASN A 103 35.90 16.42 -5.69
N GLU A 104 35.35 15.55 -4.83
CA GLU A 104 35.65 14.12 -4.85
C GLU A 104 34.56 13.34 -5.60
N ALA A 105 34.97 12.57 -6.62
CA ALA A 105 34.08 11.75 -7.44
C ALA A 105 33.40 10.64 -6.60
N VAL A 106 32.08 10.50 -6.75
CA VAL A 106 31.30 9.46 -6.08
C VAL A 106 31.50 8.11 -6.78
N LEU A 107 32.27 7.22 -6.16
CA LEU A 107 32.23 5.80 -6.49
C LEU A 107 30.96 5.19 -5.88
N VAL A 108 29.91 5.09 -6.69
CA VAL A 108 28.75 4.26 -6.35
C VAL A 108 29.23 2.80 -6.34
N PRO A 109 29.08 2.03 -5.24
CA PRO A 109 29.35 0.60 -5.26
C PRO A 109 28.46 -0.02 -6.33
N ARG A 110 29.07 -0.43 -7.44
CA ARG A 110 28.39 -1.18 -8.50
C ARG A 110 27.82 -2.43 -7.82
N PHE A 111 26.49 -2.50 -7.71
CA PHE A 111 25.81 -3.73 -7.31
C PHE A 111 26.37 -4.85 -8.20
N LEU A 112 27.20 -5.71 -7.61
CA LEU A 112 27.73 -6.86 -8.32
C LEU A 112 26.55 -7.81 -8.52
N PRO A 113 26.20 -8.17 -9.77
CA PRO A 113 25.25 -9.26 -9.97
C PRO A 113 25.82 -10.49 -9.29
N PHE A 114 24.99 -11.14 -8.49
CA PHE A 114 25.25 -12.41 -7.83
C PHE A 114 25.78 -13.41 -8.86
N GLN A 115 27.09 -13.69 -8.85
CA GLN A 115 27.68 -14.71 -9.69
C GLN A 115 27.19 -16.06 -9.18
N THR A 116 26.36 -16.74 -9.96
CA THR A 116 26.05 -18.14 -9.75
C THR A 116 27.35 -18.93 -9.89
N ALA A 117 27.66 -19.71 -8.84
CA ALA A 117 28.85 -20.54 -8.77
C ALA A 117 28.92 -21.50 -9.97
N SER A 118 30.13 -21.61 -10.50
CA SER A 118 30.55 -22.40 -11.65
C SER A 118 30.41 -23.91 -11.43
N ILE A 119 29.68 -24.59 -12.32
CA ILE A 119 29.82 -26.05 -12.52
C ILE A 119 30.99 -26.26 -13.48
N SER A 120 32.12 -26.71 -12.92
CA SER A 120 33.30 -27.17 -13.66
C SER A 120 33.07 -28.60 -14.16
N GLN A 121 32.97 -28.79 -15.48
CA GLN A 121 33.20 -30.09 -16.10
C GLN A 121 34.59 -30.09 -16.73
N ARG A 122 35.47 -30.98 -16.23
CA ARG A 122 36.80 -31.28 -16.77
C ARG A 122 36.69 -31.92 -18.17
N PRO A 123 37.65 -31.68 -19.09
CA PRO A 123 37.95 -32.61 -20.16
C PRO A 123 38.98 -33.65 -19.68
N SER A 124 38.79 -34.92 -20.02
CA SER A 124 39.84 -35.95 -19.93
C SER A 124 40.14 -36.42 -21.34
N ALA A 125 41.34 -36.11 -21.82
CA ALA A 125 41.93 -36.68 -23.02
C ALA A 125 42.82 -37.87 -22.64
N GLY A 126 42.85 -38.91 -23.47
CA GLY A 126 43.91 -39.92 -23.46
C GLY A 126 43.42 -41.36 -23.63
N GLY A 127 43.66 -41.92 -24.83
CA GLY A 127 43.41 -43.31 -25.22
C GLY A 127 43.41 -43.44 -26.73
#